data_AF-A0A6P0T121-F1
#
_entry.id   AF-A0A6P0T121-F1
#
_cell.length_a   1.000
_cell.length_b   1.000
_cell.length_c   1.000
_cell.angle_alpha   90.00
_cell.angle_beta   90.00
_cell.angle_gamma   90.00
#
_symmetry.space_group_name_H-M   'P 1'
#
loop_
_entity.id
_entity.type
_entity.pdbx_description
1 polymer ?
#
loop_
_entity_poly.entity_id
_entity_poly.type
_entity_poly.pdbx_seq_one_letter_code
_entity_poly.pdbx_strand_id
1 'polypeptide(L)'
;KGRDFHKYIAEKKQKIVAVIDGLEDLFQEFAQNDDQQTALRALLQEVPQWLEQQPFRCLGIIIFVRQDILTASVRQNYGQMKSRYQPYTLKWNEESVLRLVAWVADKAKIPLKLESAALQDMNAALQDMNEAELTEALTPLWGQKLGSDRSRQARSAQFVIAALSDYNGQIQSRDVVRLLNIAAAKSISIDDKNYWQDRVLVPKAIRDSLADCSKEKIEEIKLENEPLRTVFNKLRELPKVQKKSPFQLESISLSAEDISLLKQNGVIIADGDDYYISEIFRLGLGFSQNVGRPKIMALARRAGQGI
;
A
#
# COMPACT_ATOMS: atom_id res chain seq x y z
N LYS A 1 10.69 12.91 41.50
CA LYS A 1 11.69 13.15 40.44
C LYS A 1 11.07 13.53 39.09
N GLY A 2 9.89 13.02 38.69
CA GLY A 2 9.28 13.41 37.39
C GLY A 2 8.59 14.79 37.32
N ARG A 3 7.99 15.29 38.42
CA ARG A 3 7.23 16.56 38.41
C ARG A 3 8.10 17.81 38.22
N ASP A 4 9.36 17.76 38.65
CA ASP A 4 10.26 18.91 38.61
C ASP A 4 10.73 19.23 37.19
N PHE A 5 10.75 18.22 36.31
CA PHE A 5 11.18 18.38 34.93
C PHE A 5 10.21 19.24 34.11
N HIS A 6 8.90 19.03 34.24
CA HIS A 6 7.90 19.85 33.53
C HIS A 6 7.97 21.32 33.94
N LYS A 7 8.15 21.57 35.25
CA LYS A 7 8.28 22.91 35.80
C LYS A 7 9.55 23.60 35.29
N TYR A 8 10.68 22.88 35.26
CA TYR A 8 11.92 23.36 34.70
C TYR A 8 11.80 23.78 33.22
N ILE A 9 11.21 22.92 32.38
CA ILE A 9 11.00 23.23 30.95
C ILE A 9 10.05 24.42 30.77
N ALA A 10 9.00 24.51 31.59
CA ALA A 10 8.06 25.61 31.56
C ALA A 10 8.71 26.95 31.99
N GLU A 11 9.53 26.96 33.05
CA GLU A 11 10.29 28.12 33.51
C GLU A 11 11.27 28.61 32.44
N LYS A 12 11.86 27.68 31.67
CA LYS A 12 12.71 27.98 30.52
C LYS A 12 11.93 28.37 29.26
N LYS A 13 10.59 28.37 29.29
CA LYS A 13 9.69 28.62 28.14
C LYS A 13 10.00 27.73 26.93
N GLN A 14 10.45 26.51 27.18
CA GLN A 14 10.77 25.52 26.16
C GLN A 14 9.60 24.56 25.94
N LYS A 15 9.57 23.93 24.77
CA LYS A 15 8.67 22.84 24.44
C LYS A 15 9.47 21.69 23.86
N ILE A 16 9.18 20.48 24.29
CA ILE A 16 9.84 19.26 23.81
C ILE A 16 8.77 18.38 23.19
N VAL A 17 9.02 17.90 21.98
CA VAL A 17 8.21 16.87 21.34
C VAL A 17 9.11 15.67 21.09
N ALA A 18 8.78 14.54 21.71
CA ALA A 18 9.45 13.28 21.42
C ALA A 18 8.82 12.67 20.16
N VAL A 19 9.63 12.32 19.19
CA VAL A 19 9.20 11.59 17.98
C VAL A 19 9.75 10.17 18.11
N ILE A 20 8.85 9.19 18.06
CA ILE A 20 9.17 7.77 18.13
C ILE A 20 8.77 7.13 16.82
N ASP A 21 9.68 6.34 16.26
CA ASP A 21 9.50 5.55 15.04
C ASP A 21 10.32 4.25 15.18
N GLY A 22 10.08 3.28 14.30
CA GLY A 22 10.80 2.00 14.30
C GLY A 22 10.50 1.12 15.52
N LEU A 23 9.23 1.11 15.97
CA LEU A 23 8.81 0.29 17.11
C LEU A 23 9.02 -1.21 16.85
N GLU A 24 8.97 -1.64 15.59
CA GLU A 24 9.26 -3.00 15.15
C GLU A 24 10.66 -3.48 15.52
N ASP A 25 11.66 -2.59 15.57
CA ASP A 25 13.04 -2.96 15.91
C ASP A 25 13.18 -3.27 17.40
N LEU A 26 12.39 -2.58 18.24
CA LEU A 26 12.36 -2.72 19.69
C LEU A 26 11.43 -3.84 20.15
N PHE A 27 10.32 -4.05 19.44
CA PHE A 27 9.27 -5.00 19.81
C PHE A 27 9.11 -6.11 18.77
N GLN A 28 10.16 -6.88 18.52
CA GLN A 28 10.19 -7.88 17.43
C GLN A 28 9.15 -9.00 17.58
N GLU A 29 8.66 -9.26 18.79
CA GLU A 29 7.71 -10.34 19.11
C GLU A 29 6.32 -9.81 19.49
N PHE A 30 5.97 -8.60 19.05
CA PHE A 30 4.70 -7.93 19.39
C PHE A 30 3.45 -8.77 19.11
N ALA A 31 3.52 -9.78 18.22
CA ALA A 31 2.39 -10.66 17.92
C ALA A 31 2.18 -11.79 18.95
N GLN A 32 3.25 -12.25 19.62
CA GLN A 32 3.23 -13.46 20.46
C GLN A 32 3.59 -13.18 21.92
N ASN A 33 4.21 -12.03 22.23
CA ASN A 33 4.69 -11.70 23.55
C ASN A 33 3.76 -10.68 24.26
N ASP A 34 3.10 -11.14 25.33
CA ASP A 34 2.13 -10.33 26.09
C ASP A 34 2.78 -9.14 26.82
N ASP A 35 4.05 -9.25 27.25
CA ASP A 35 4.77 -8.14 27.89
C ASP A 35 5.07 -7.03 26.89
N GLN A 36 5.48 -7.39 25.67
CA GLN A 36 5.68 -6.44 24.58
C GLN A 36 4.36 -5.75 24.17
N GLN A 37 3.27 -6.53 24.07
CA GLN A 37 1.93 -5.97 23.80
C GLN A 37 1.48 -5.00 24.89
N THR A 38 1.78 -5.31 26.15
CA THR A 38 1.47 -4.45 27.29
C THR A 38 2.27 -3.15 27.25
N ALA A 39 3.57 -3.23 26.97
CA ALA A 39 4.43 -2.05 26.81
C ALA A 39 3.98 -1.16 25.64
N LEU A 40 3.64 -1.75 24.49
CA LEU A 40 3.11 -1.04 23.33
C LEU A 40 1.78 -0.37 23.64
N ARG A 41 0.87 -1.05 24.36
CA ARG A 41 -0.39 -0.45 24.79
C ARG A 41 -0.17 0.75 25.71
N ALA A 42 0.71 0.61 26.70
CA ALA A 42 1.04 1.70 27.61
C ALA A 42 1.64 2.90 26.85
N LEU A 43 2.54 2.65 25.91
CA LEU A 43 3.14 3.70 25.08
C LEU A 43 2.12 4.39 24.16
N LEU A 44 1.21 3.64 23.54
CA LEU A 44 0.28 4.16 22.54
C LEU A 44 -0.99 4.80 23.14
N GLN A 45 -1.37 4.41 24.36
CA GLN A 45 -2.59 4.89 25.01
C GLN A 45 -2.29 5.70 26.28
N GLU A 46 -1.59 5.08 27.24
CA GLU A 46 -1.46 5.61 28.59
C GLU A 46 -0.50 6.81 28.63
N VAL A 47 0.62 6.75 27.90
CA VAL A 47 1.60 7.85 27.86
C VAL A 47 1.01 9.13 27.23
N PRO A 48 0.35 9.09 26.05
CA PRO A 48 -0.33 10.26 25.50
C PRO A 48 -1.40 10.82 26.45
N GLN A 49 -2.22 9.94 27.05
CA GLN A 49 -3.27 10.37 27.99
C GLN A 49 -2.67 11.02 29.24
N TRP A 50 -1.56 10.49 29.75
CA TRP A 50 -0.85 11.06 30.89
C TRP A 50 -0.24 12.43 30.55
N LEU A 51 0.34 12.58 29.35
CA LEU A 51 0.89 13.85 28.87
C LEU A 51 -0.19 14.93 28.70
N GLU A 52 -1.38 14.57 28.23
CA GLU A 52 -2.53 15.49 28.10
C GLU A 52 -2.96 16.09 29.45
N GLN A 53 -2.75 15.36 30.55
CA GLN A 53 -3.10 15.78 31.91
C GLN A 53 -2.01 16.63 32.58
N GLN A 54 -0.81 16.74 32.00
CA GLN A 54 0.28 17.47 32.64
C GLN A 54 0.08 18.99 32.58
N PRO A 55 0.44 19.72 33.65
CA PRO A 55 0.40 21.17 33.65
C PRO A 55 1.37 21.76 32.62
N PHE A 56 1.08 22.97 32.13
CA PHE A 56 1.87 23.74 31.15
C PHE A 56 1.97 23.16 29.73
N ARG A 57 1.63 21.88 29.51
CA ARG A 57 1.64 21.20 28.19
C ARG A 57 2.94 21.44 27.41
N CYS A 58 4.07 21.41 28.14
CA CYS A 58 5.40 21.66 27.58
C CYS A 58 6.07 20.41 26.99
N LEU A 59 5.49 19.22 27.21
CA LEU A 59 5.92 17.96 26.62
C LEU A 59 4.84 17.40 25.70
N GLY A 60 5.24 16.97 24.51
CA GLY A 60 4.41 16.28 23.54
C GLY A 60 5.08 15.01 23.04
N ILE A 61 4.28 14.16 22.39
CA ILE A 61 4.77 12.92 21.77
C ILE A 61 4.09 12.70 20.42
N ILE A 62 4.86 12.23 19.45
CA ILE A 62 4.38 11.75 18.15
C ILE A 62 4.95 10.35 17.99
N ILE A 63 4.07 9.38 17.75
CA ILE A 63 4.45 7.97 17.62
C ILE A 63 4.01 7.51 16.23
N PHE A 64 4.97 7.12 15.40
CA PHE A 64 4.72 6.38 14.18
C PHE A 64 4.66 4.90 14.52
N VAL A 65 3.58 4.25 14.10
CA VAL A 65 3.35 2.84 14.38
C VAL A 65 2.67 2.19 13.18
N ARG A 66 3.14 1.00 12.83
CA ARG A 66 2.51 0.18 11.80
C ARG A 66 1.14 -0.33 12.26
N GLN A 67 0.22 -0.52 11.30
CA GLN A 67 -1.15 -0.94 11.60
C GLN A 67 -1.23 -2.34 12.23
N ASP A 68 -0.32 -3.25 11.87
CA ASP A 68 -0.24 -4.61 12.43
C ASP A 68 0.18 -4.60 13.91
N ILE A 69 1.19 -3.81 14.27
CA ILE A 69 1.61 -3.59 15.67
C ILE A 69 0.44 -3.06 16.51
N LEU A 70 -0.28 -2.07 15.97
CA LEU A 70 -1.45 -1.47 16.63
C LEU A 70 -2.52 -2.53 16.91
N THR A 71 -2.82 -3.36 15.91
CA THR A 71 -3.87 -4.38 15.97
C THR A 71 -3.52 -5.49 16.96
N ALA A 72 -2.24 -5.90 17.01
CA ALA A 72 -1.76 -6.92 17.95
C ALA A 72 -1.78 -6.43 19.41
N SER A 73 -1.42 -5.16 19.65
CA SER A 73 -1.23 -4.60 20.99
C SER A 73 -2.53 -4.11 21.65
N VAL A 74 -3.47 -3.65 20.83
CA VAL A 74 -4.72 -3.00 21.28
C VAL A 74 -5.91 -3.88 20.90
N ARG A 75 -6.09 -4.98 21.63
CA ARG A 75 -7.21 -5.93 21.38
C ARG A 75 -8.57 -5.36 21.78
N GLN A 76 -8.61 -4.52 22.83
CA GLN A 76 -9.81 -3.85 23.31
C GLN A 76 -9.83 -2.39 22.82
N ASN A 77 -10.98 -1.90 22.35
CA ASN A 77 -11.18 -0.53 21.85
C ASN A 77 -10.37 -0.13 20.59
N TYR A 78 -9.82 -1.08 19.83
CA TYR A 78 -9.13 -0.82 18.56
C TYR A 78 -9.92 0.12 17.63
N GLY A 79 -11.22 -0.13 17.48
CA GLY A 79 -12.08 0.68 16.61
C GLY A 79 -12.12 2.16 17.01
N GLN A 80 -12.27 2.45 18.31
CA GLN A 80 -12.28 3.83 18.81
C GLN A 80 -10.94 4.52 18.59
N MET A 81 -9.84 3.82 18.88
CA MET A 81 -8.50 4.34 18.70
C MET A 81 -8.20 4.61 17.22
N LYS A 82 -8.52 3.65 16.34
CA LYS A 82 -8.38 3.80 14.89
C LYS A 82 -9.19 4.99 14.36
N SER A 83 -10.43 5.15 14.80
CA SER A 83 -11.26 6.30 14.41
C SER A 83 -10.67 7.63 14.88
N ARG A 84 -10.13 7.69 16.11
CA ARG A 84 -9.50 8.91 16.65
C ARG A 84 -8.29 9.37 15.82
N TYR A 85 -7.48 8.42 15.34
CA TYR A 85 -6.25 8.72 14.60
C TYR A 85 -6.35 8.58 13.08
N GLN A 86 -7.53 8.23 12.56
CA GLN A 86 -7.78 8.08 11.12
C GLN A 86 -7.30 9.28 10.28
N PRO A 87 -7.55 10.55 10.67
CA PRO A 87 -7.10 11.71 9.88
C PRO A 87 -5.58 11.83 9.74
N TYR A 88 -4.82 11.18 10.61
CA TYR A 88 -3.35 11.18 10.63
C TYR A 88 -2.74 9.92 10.03
N THR A 89 -3.56 9.04 9.44
CA THR A 89 -3.08 7.82 8.82
C THR A 89 -2.23 8.15 7.59
N LEU A 90 -0.95 7.78 7.65
CA LEU A 90 -0.07 7.86 6.49
C LEU A 90 -0.39 6.71 5.54
N LYS A 91 -1.00 7.04 4.40
CA LYS A 91 -1.31 6.07 3.35
C LYS A 91 -0.85 6.59 1.99
N TRP A 92 -0.30 5.71 1.18
CA TRP A 92 -0.15 5.96 -0.25
C TRP A 92 -1.52 5.81 -0.89
N ASN A 93 -2.15 6.93 -1.20
CA ASN A 93 -3.37 6.98 -2.01
C ASN A 93 -3.01 7.10 -3.50
N GLU A 94 -4.03 7.05 -4.35
CA GLU A 94 -3.92 7.11 -5.82
C GLU A 94 -3.13 8.35 -6.27
N GLU A 95 -3.47 9.52 -5.75
CA GLU A 95 -2.79 10.79 -6.05
C GLU A 95 -1.30 10.76 -5.66
N SER A 96 -0.98 10.31 -4.45
CA SER A 96 0.41 10.21 -3.98
C SER A 96 1.22 9.23 -4.84
N VAL A 97 0.60 8.14 -5.29
CA VAL A 97 1.22 7.18 -6.20
C VAL A 97 1.51 7.83 -7.55
N LEU A 98 0.57 8.57 -8.13
CA LEU A 98 0.80 9.27 -9.40
C LEU A 98 1.87 10.36 -9.25
N ARG A 99 1.91 11.09 -8.14
CA ARG A 99 2.99 12.05 -7.82
C ARG A 99 4.35 11.35 -7.77
N LEU A 100 4.43 10.19 -7.12
CA LEU A 100 5.67 9.40 -7.08
C LEU A 100 6.10 8.95 -8.48
N VAL A 101 5.16 8.46 -9.30
CA VAL A 101 5.46 8.06 -10.67
C VAL A 101 5.94 9.24 -11.51
N ALA A 102 5.28 10.40 -11.41
CA ALA A 102 5.68 11.62 -12.10
C ALA A 102 7.07 12.09 -11.67
N TRP A 103 7.36 12.04 -10.36
CA TRP A 103 8.69 12.35 -9.84
C TRP A 103 9.76 11.40 -10.38
N VAL A 104 9.50 10.09 -10.42
CA VAL A 104 10.44 9.10 -11.01
C VAL A 104 10.64 9.37 -12.51
N ALA A 105 9.57 9.67 -13.23
CA ALA A 105 9.62 9.99 -14.66
C ALA A 105 10.43 11.26 -14.94
N ASP A 106 10.27 12.32 -14.14
CA ASP A 106 11.09 13.54 -14.17
C ASP A 106 12.57 13.23 -13.94
N LYS A 107 12.90 12.42 -12.91
CA LYS A 107 14.28 11.99 -12.67
C LYS A 107 14.87 11.18 -13.82
N ALA A 108 14.03 10.42 -14.51
CA ALA A 108 14.41 9.68 -15.72
C ALA A 108 14.44 10.56 -16.99
N LYS A 109 14.17 11.88 -16.88
CA LYS A 109 14.10 12.83 -17.99
C LYS A 109 13.05 12.47 -19.04
N ILE A 110 11.98 11.81 -18.63
CA ILE A 110 10.83 11.52 -19.48
C ILE A 110 9.99 12.80 -19.55
N PRO A 111 9.70 13.34 -20.74
CA PRO A 111 8.93 14.57 -20.86
C PRO A 111 7.51 14.33 -20.34
N LEU A 112 7.15 15.05 -19.27
CA LEU A 112 5.79 15.05 -18.75
C LEU A 112 4.94 16.08 -19.50
N LYS A 113 3.65 15.78 -19.68
CA LYS A 113 2.71 16.71 -20.33
C LYS A 113 2.21 17.73 -19.30
N LEU A 114 3.02 18.75 -19.03
CA LEU A 114 2.75 19.77 -18.03
C LEU A 114 2.59 21.16 -18.67
N GLU A 115 1.88 22.07 -18.00
CA GLU A 115 1.83 23.48 -18.39
C GLU A 115 3.14 24.21 -18.09
N SER A 116 3.41 25.29 -18.83
CA SER A 116 4.67 26.03 -18.79
C SER A 116 5.07 26.54 -17.40
N ALA A 117 4.09 26.89 -16.55
CA ALA A 117 4.33 27.39 -15.19
C ALA A 117 4.87 26.31 -14.24
N ALA A 118 4.53 25.03 -14.47
CA ALA A 118 4.98 23.89 -13.67
C ALA A 118 6.47 23.54 -13.87
N LEU A 119 7.12 24.13 -14.88
CA LEU A 119 8.53 23.85 -15.21
C LEU A 119 9.53 24.61 -14.32
N GLN A 120 9.09 25.59 -13.53
CA GLN A 120 9.98 26.38 -12.66
C GLN A 120 10.34 25.65 -11.36
N ASP A 121 9.36 24.97 -10.75
CA ASP A 121 9.55 24.06 -9.62
C ASP A 121 8.66 22.83 -9.79
N MET A 122 9.25 21.77 -10.35
CA MET A 122 8.55 20.51 -10.62
C MET A 122 7.99 19.88 -9.35
N ASN A 123 8.73 19.94 -8.23
CA ASN A 123 8.30 19.29 -7.00
C ASN A 123 7.08 20.00 -6.43
N ALA A 124 7.10 21.33 -6.36
CA ALA A 124 5.95 22.11 -5.91
C ALA A 124 4.75 21.91 -6.84
N ALA A 125 4.96 21.94 -8.16
CA ALA A 125 3.91 21.73 -9.14
C ALA A 125 3.23 20.36 -9.00
N LEU A 126 4.00 19.29 -8.82
CA LEU A 126 3.43 17.95 -8.62
C LEU A 126 2.60 17.84 -7.32
N GLN A 127 2.96 18.58 -6.27
CA GLN A 127 2.19 18.59 -5.01
C GLN A 127 0.85 19.30 -5.15
N ASP A 128 0.74 20.30 -6.03
CA ASP A 128 -0.50 21.03 -6.23
C ASP A 128 -1.44 20.34 -7.24
N MET A 129 -0.92 19.44 -8.07
CA MET A 129 -1.70 18.72 -9.06
C MET A 129 -2.64 17.69 -8.44
N ASN A 130 -3.86 17.64 -8.98
CA ASN A 130 -4.85 16.60 -8.67
C ASN A 130 -4.65 15.33 -9.53
N GLU A 131 -5.39 14.28 -9.22
CA GLU A 131 -5.31 12.98 -9.90
C GLU A 131 -5.50 13.05 -11.43
N ALA A 132 -6.43 13.88 -11.92
CA ALA A 132 -6.72 13.99 -13.34
C ALA A 132 -5.55 14.66 -14.08
N GLU A 133 -5.00 15.73 -13.51
CA GLU A 133 -3.82 16.43 -14.03
C GLU A 133 -2.60 15.51 -14.06
N LEU A 134 -2.35 14.77 -12.97
CA LEU A 134 -1.25 13.80 -12.91
C LEU A 134 -1.42 12.66 -13.92
N THR A 135 -2.65 12.16 -14.09
CA THR A 135 -2.96 11.12 -15.08
C THR A 135 -2.66 11.59 -16.50
N GLU A 136 -3.06 12.83 -16.83
CA GLU A 136 -2.78 13.41 -18.13
C GLU A 136 -1.27 13.65 -18.34
N ALA A 137 -0.59 14.20 -17.32
CA ALA A 137 0.84 14.48 -17.34
C ALA A 137 1.69 13.23 -17.61
N LEU A 138 1.24 12.07 -17.12
CA LEU A 138 1.91 10.77 -17.27
C LEU A 138 1.60 10.04 -18.59
N THR A 139 0.81 10.64 -19.49
CA THR A 139 0.52 10.04 -20.81
C THR A 139 1.79 9.68 -21.59
N PRO A 140 2.85 10.50 -21.65
CA PRO A 140 4.09 10.12 -22.34
C PRO A 140 4.86 8.96 -21.69
N LEU A 141 4.55 8.61 -20.43
CA LEU A 141 5.15 7.45 -19.78
C LEU A 141 4.50 6.15 -20.26
N TRP A 142 3.17 6.04 -20.18
CA TRP A 142 2.46 4.76 -20.36
C TRP A 142 1.19 4.84 -21.24
N GLY A 143 0.97 5.98 -21.87
CA GLY A 143 -0.21 6.35 -22.66
C GLY A 143 -1.51 6.46 -21.86
N GLN A 144 -2.59 6.90 -22.52
CA GLN A 144 -3.88 7.06 -21.86
C GLN A 144 -4.52 5.71 -21.48
N LYS A 145 -4.30 4.70 -22.31
CA LYS A 145 -4.83 3.34 -22.16
C LYS A 145 -3.74 2.29 -22.34
N LEU A 146 -3.96 1.09 -21.81
CA LEU A 146 -3.12 -0.09 -22.05
C LEU A 146 -3.34 -0.72 -23.44
N GLY A 147 -3.32 0.14 -24.45
CA GLY A 147 -3.54 -0.13 -25.86
C GLY A 147 -3.54 1.22 -26.58
N SER A 148 -4.08 1.25 -27.80
CA SER A 148 -4.29 2.53 -28.47
C SER A 148 -5.41 3.31 -27.78
N ASP A 149 -5.45 4.63 -27.98
CA ASP A 149 -6.48 5.49 -27.37
C ASP A 149 -7.89 5.12 -27.82
N ARG A 150 -8.03 4.51 -29.01
CA ARG A 150 -9.29 4.00 -29.57
C ARG A 150 -9.69 2.63 -29.02
N SER A 151 -8.82 1.95 -28.29
CA SER A 151 -9.08 0.61 -27.77
C SER A 151 -10.09 0.61 -26.61
N ARG A 152 -10.73 -0.54 -26.40
CA ARG A 152 -11.59 -0.82 -25.22
C ARG A 152 -10.77 -1.30 -24.00
N GLN A 153 -9.48 -0.96 -23.96
CA GLN A 153 -8.60 -1.30 -22.84
C GLN A 153 -8.81 -0.33 -21.68
N ALA A 154 -8.41 -0.77 -20.48
CA ALA A 154 -8.40 0.09 -19.30
C ALA A 154 -7.44 1.28 -19.50
N ARG A 155 -7.75 2.38 -18.83
CA ARG A 155 -6.83 3.51 -18.72
C ARG A 155 -5.57 3.09 -17.95
N SER A 156 -4.40 3.55 -18.38
CA SER A 156 -3.12 3.05 -17.86
C SER A 156 -2.91 3.34 -16.38
N ALA A 157 -3.12 4.59 -15.96
CA ALA A 157 -2.99 5.02 -14.57
C ALA A 157 -3.92 4.22 -13.64
N GLN A 158 -5.22 4.19 -13.93
CA GLN A 158 -6.19 3.45 -13.12
C GLN A 158 -5.90 1.94 -13.09
N PHE A 159 -5.42 1.35 -14.19
CA PHE A 159 -5.01 -0.05 -14.17
C PHE A 159 -3.83 -0.29 -13.24
N VAL A 160 -2.78 0.53 -13.31
CA VAL A 160 -1.59 0.38 -12.47
C VAL A 160 -1.94 0.51 -11.00
N ILE A 161 -2.74 1.53 -10.66
CA ILE A 161 -3.26 1.73 -9.31
C ILE A 161 -4.04 0.49 -8.86
N ALA A 162 -5.06 0.06 -9.61
CA ALA A 162 -5.87 -1.09 -9.25
C ALA A 162 -5.09 -2.41 -9.16
N ALA A 163 -4.02 -2.56 -9.96
CA ALA A 163 -3.19 -3.76 -9.98
C ALA A 163 -2.19 -3.82 -8.81
N LEU A 164 -1.73 -2.66 -8.32
CA LEU A 164 -0.79 -2.57 -7.18
C LEU A 164 -1.51 -2.40 -5.84
N SER A 165 -2.77 -2.00 -5.83
CA SER A 165 -3.58 -1.86 -4.63
C SER A 165 -4.02 -3.21 -4.06
N ASP A 166 -4.00 -3.32 -2.73
CA ASP A 166 -4.79 -4.32 -2.03
C ASP A 166 -6.27 -3.92 -1.95
N TYR A 167 -7.16 -4.81 -1.51
CA TYR A 167 -8.59 -4.50 -1.40
C TYR A 167 -8.96 -3.49 -0.29
N ASN A 168 -8.01 -3.09 0.55
CA ASN A 168 -8.18 -1.97 1.48
C ASN A 168 -7.79 -0.62 0.84
N GLY A 169 -7.38 -0.62 -0.43
CA GLY A 169 -6.92 0.57 -1.15
C GLY A 169 -5.52 1.02 -0.71
N GLN A 170 -4.73 0.14 -0.11
CA GLN A 170 -3.33 0.44 0.24
C GLN A 170 -2.41 0.09 -0.93
N ILE A 171 -1.49 1.00 -1.21
CA ILE A 171 -0.42 0.82 -2.19
C ILE A 171 0.91 0.98 -1.45
N GLN A 172 1.96 0.27 -1.85
CA GLN A 172 3.31 0.53 -1.34
C GLN A 172 4.16 1.17 -2.42
N SER A 173 4.88 2.24 -2.06
CA SER A 173 5.80 2.94 -2.96
C SER A 173 6.86 2.01 -3.57
N ARG A 174 7.34 1.02 -2.81
CA ARG A 174 8.29 0.01 -3.31
C ARG A 174 7.75 -0.77 -4.49
N ASP A 175 6.46 -1.15 -4.47
CA ASP A 175 5.82 -1.90 -5.54
C ASP A 175 5.66 -1.04 -6.80
N VAL A 176 5.37 0.26 -6.61
CA VAL A 176 5.29 1.23 -7.71
C VAL A 176 6.64 1.38 -8.40
N VAL A 177 7.70 1.65 -7.63
CA VAL A 177 9.06 1.82 -8.18
C VAL A 177 9.55 0.52 -8.83
N ARG A 178 9.25 -0.64 -8.23
CA ARG A 178 9.57 -1.95 -8.80
C ARG A 178 8.85 -2.17 -10.14
N LEU A 179 7.56 -1.85 -10.21
CA LEU A 179 6.80 -1.96 -11.45
C LEU A 179 7.43 -1.10 -12.55
N LEU A 180 7.76 0.16 -12.25
CA LEU A 180 8.38 1.07 -13.21
C LEU A 180 9.72 0.53 -13.72
N ASN A 181 10.58 0.05 -12.83
CA ASN A 181 11.87 -0.54 -13.18
C ASN A 181 11.71 -1.77 -14.09
N ILE A 182 10.92 -2.75 -13.67
CA ILE A 182 10.73 -3.99 -14.43
C ILE A 182 10.02 -3.71 -15.77
N ALA A 183 9.00 -2.84 -15.78
CA ALA A 183 8.30 -2.48 -17.01
C ALA A 183 9.20 -1.73 -18.00
N ALA A 184 10.09 -0.85 -17.51
CA ALA A 184 11.07 -0.18 -18.35
C ALA A 184 12.02 -1.20 -19.00
N ALA A 185 12.60 -2.11 -18.20
CA ALA A 185 13.49 -3.15 -18.71
C ALA A 185 12.78 -4.05 -19.74
N LYS A 186 11.55 -4.50 -19.46
CA LYS A 186 10.77 -5.32 -20.39
C LYS A 186 10.39 -4.57 -21.68
N SER A 187 10.11 -3.27 -21.60
CA SER A 187 9.82 -2.44 -22.78
C SER A 187 11.00 -2.37 -23.74
N ILE A 188 12.24 -2.54 -23.25
CA ILE A 188 13.43 -2.64 -24.11
C ILE A 188 13.49 -3.98 -24.86
N SER A 189 12.98 -5.07 -24.29
CA SER A 189 13.07 -6.40 -24.91
C SER A 189 11.94 -6.73 -25.89
N ILE A 190 10.84 -5.99 -25.86
CA ILE A 190 9.65 -6.27 -26.67
C ILE A 190 9.82 -5.69 -28.09
N ASP A 191 9.66 -6.53 -29.11
CA ASP A 191 9.84 -6.17 -30.53
C ASP A 191 8.78 -5.16 -31.06
N ASP A 192 7.76 -4.86 -30.26
CA ASP A 192 6.73 -3.86 -30.55
C ASP A 192 7.21 -2.39 -30.37
N LYS A 193 8.51 -2.14 -30.14
CA LYS A 193 9.05 -0.78 -29.94
C LYS A 193 8.65 0.19 -31.03
N ASN A 194 8.64 -0.27 -32.29
CA ASN A 194 8.30 0.58 -33.42
C ASN A 194 6.80 0.88 -33.52
N TYR A 195 5.95 0.08 -32.85
CA TYR A 195 4.51 0.27 -32.82
C TYR A 195 4.09 1.34 -31.78
N TRP A 196 4.78 1.41 -30.64
CA TRP A 196 4.50 2.37 -29.56
C TRP A 196 5.50 3.52 -29.55
N GLN A 197 5.22 4.59 -30.32
CA GLN A 197 6.08 5.77 -30.41
C GLN A 197 5.65 6.93 -29.49
N ASP A 198 4.47 6.81 -28.86
CA ASP A 198 3.84 7.82 -28.04
C ASP A 198 4.17 7.68 -26.54
N ARG A 199 4.89 6.62 -26.15
CA ARG A 199 5.13 6.27 -24.75
C ARG A 199 6.44 5.52 -24.51
N VAL A 200 6.94 5.58 -23.29
CA VAL A 200 8.14 4.85 -22.86
C VAL A 200 7.84 3.40 -22.45
N LEU A 201 6.79 3.19 -21.66
CA LEU A 201 6.37 1.89 -21.15
C LEU A 201 5.29 1.29 -22.05
N VAL A 202 5.59 0.13 -22.65
CA VAL A 202 4.62 -0.55 -23.52
C VAL A 202 3.57 -1.32 -22.72
N PRO A 203 2.32 -1.40 -23.17
CA PRO A 203 1.24 -2.03 -22.40
C PRO A 203 1.49 -3.49 -22.01
N LYS A 204 2.21 -4.24 -22.86
CA LYS A 204 2.56 -5.64 -22.56
C LYS A 204 3.58 -5.73 -21.43
N ALA A 205 4.60 -4.88 -21.43
CA ALA A 205 5.59 -4.81 -20.35
C ALA A 205 4.94 -4.52 -19.00
N ILE A 206 4.03 -3.54 -18.94
CA ILE A 206 3.31 -3.19 -17.70
C ILE A 206 2.57 -4.41 -17.14
N ARG A 207 1.82 -5.15 -17.98
CA ARG A 207 1.08 -6.35 -17.55
C ARG A 207 2.03 -7.46 -17.11
N ASP A 208 3.07 -7.72 -17.90
CA ASP A 208 3.99 -8.82 -17.66
C ASP A 208 4.84 -8.57 -16.40
N SER A 209 5.06 -7.31 -15.98
CA SER A 209 5.76 -6.94 -14.75
C SER A 209 4.99 -7.29 -13.47
N LEU A 210 3.66 -7.44 -13.53
CA LEU A 210 2.84 -7.72 -12.34
C LEU A 210 3.21 -9.05 -11.67
N ALA A 211 3.56 -10.06 -12.47
CA ALA A 211 3.95 -11.37 -11.93
C ALA A 211 5.21 -11.27 -11.06
N ASP A 212 6.20 -10.48 -11.49
CA ASP A 212 7.45 -10.30 -10.74
C ASP A 212 7.23 -9.40 -9.52
N CYS A 213 6.44 -8.33 -9.68
CA CYS A 213 6.07 -7.48 -8.55
C CYS A 213 5.35 -8.25 -7.45
N SER A 214 4.41 -9.11 -7.85
CA SER A 214 3.63 -9.93 -6.92
C SER A 214 4.50 -10.98 -6.22
N LYS A 215 5.48 -11.59 -6.88
CA LYS A 215 6.41 -12.52 -6.23
C LYS A 215 7.24 -11.83 -5.15
N GLU A 216 7.88 -10.72 -5.50
CA GLU A 216 8.70 -9.93 -4.57
C GLU A 216 7.88 -9.45 -3.37
N LYS A 217 6.67 -8.94 -3.61
CA LYS A 217 5.72 -8.54 -2.56
C LYS A 217 5.49 -9.64 -1.52
N ILE A 218 5.30 -10.88 -1.99
CA ILE A 218 5.06 -12.02 -1.10
C ILE A 218 6.33 -12.35 -0.29
N GLU A 219 7.51 -12.35 -0.91
CA GLU A 219 8.76 -12.61 -0.15
C GLU A 219 9.01 -11.53 0.91
N GLU A 220 8.74 -10.27 0.59
CA GLU A 220 8.90 -9.14 1.51
C GLU A 220 7.96 -9.25 2.71
N ILE A 221 6.67 -9.51 2.48
CA ILE A 221 5.72 -9.72 3.58
C ILE A 221 6.09 -10.93 4.42
N LYS A 222 6.61 -11.99 3.81
CA LYS A 222 7.06 -13.17 4.57
C LYS A 222 8.22 -12.84 5.53
N LEU A 223 9.05 -11.85 5.20
CA LEU A 223 10.12 -11.37 6.09
C LEU A 223 9.57 -10.41 7.16
N GLU A 224 8.58 -9.59 6.81
CA GLU A 224 8.09 -8.50 7.64
C GLU A 224 6.90 -8.88 8.55
N ASN A 225 6.17 -9.96 8.26
CA ASN A 225 4.94 -10.32 8.95
C ASN A 225 4.82 -11.85 9.12
N GLU A 226 5.17 -12.33 10.32
CA GLU A 226 5.16 -13.75 10.67
C GLU A 226 3.77 -14.40 10.49
N PRO A 227 2.65 -13.83 10.98
CA PRO A 227 1.34 -14.42 10.77
C PRO A 227 0.98 -14.59 9.28
N LEU A 228 1.21 -13.56 8.46
CA LEU A 228 0.94 -13.63 7.02
C LEU A 228 1.86 -14.62 6.31
N ARG A 229 3.12 -14.75 6.74
CA ARG A 229 4.04 -15.77 6.22
C ARG A 229 3.43 -17.16 6.31
N THR A 230 2.88 -17.50 7.47
CA THR A 230 2.26 -18.81 7.70
C THR A 230 1.08 -19.04 6.77
N VAL A 231 0.20 -18.05 6.60
CA VAL A 231 -0.96 -18.17 5.69
C VAL A 231 -0.53 -18.24 4.22
N PHE A 232 0.45 -17.45 3.80
CA PHE A 232 0.96 -17.46 2.43
C PHE A 232 1.64 -18.78 2.07
N ASN A 233 2.33 -19.42 3.02
CA ASN A 233 2.89 -20.74 2.81
C ASN A 233 1.78 -21.78 2.60
N LYS A 234 0.73 -21.80 3.44
CA LYS A 234 -0.45 -22.67 3.25
C LYS A 234 -1.05 -22.48 1.84
N LEU A 235 -1.27 -21.23 1.43
CA LEU A 235 -1.81 -20.90 0.11
C LEU A 235 -0.91 -21.37 -1.06
N ARG A 236 0.42 -21.28 -0.90
CA ARG A 236 1.39 -21.72 -1.90
C ARG A 236 1.57 -23.24 -1.95
N GLU A 237 1.20 -23.97 -0.90
CA GLU A 237 1.24 -25.44 -0.90
C GLU A 237 0.00 -26.07 -1.53
N LEU A 238 -1.06 -25.28 -1.75
CA LEU A 238 -2.28 -25.77 -2.40
C LEU A 238 -2.02 -26.38 -3.79
N PRO A 239 -2.72 -27.47 -4.14
CA PRO A 239 -2.70 -28.02 -5.50
C PRO A 239 -3.08 -26.96 -6.54
N LYS A 240 -2.44 -27.00 -7.73
CA LYS A 240 -2.71 -26.05 -8.83
C LYS A 240 -4.18 -25.96 -9.22
N VAL A 241 -4.93 -27.06 -9.07
CA VAL A 241 -6.38 -27.12 -9.39
C VAL A 241 -7.21 -26.21 -8.48
N GLN A 242 -6.78 -26.03 -7.22
CA GLN A 242 -7.44 -25.20 -6.21
C GLN A 242 -6.98 -23.73 -6.29
N LYS A 243 -5.82 -23.45 -6.89
CA LYS A 243 -5.26 -22.10 -7.05
C LYS A 243 -5.93 -21.30 -8.17
N LYS A 244 -7.22 -21.01 -7.96
CA LYS A 244 -8.05 -20.24 -8.88
C LYS A 244 -8.67 -19.06 -8.15
N SER A 245 -8.76 -17.92 -8.83
CA SER A 245 -9.45 -16.72 -8.35
C SER A 245 -10.67 -16.47 -9.24
N PRO A 246 -11.90 -16.35 -8.69
CA PRO A 246 -12.23 -16.58 -7.27
C PRO A 246 -12.14 -18.05 -6.84
N PHE A 247 -12.12 -18.27 -5.52
CA PHE A 247 -12.23 -19.59 -4.86
C PHE A 247 -13.37 -19.58 -3.81
N GLN A 248 -13.77 -20.77 -3.35
CA GLN A 248 -14.70 -20.96 -2.24
C GLN A 248 -13.94 -21.43 -1.00
N LEU A 249 -14.43 -21.15 0.21
CA LEU A 249 -13.72 -21.55 1.43
C LEU A 249 -13.60 -23.06 1.56
N GLU A 250 -14.59 -23.81 1.11
CA GLU A 250 -14.63 -25.27 1.17
C GLU A 250 -13.56 -25.89 0.27
N SER A 251 -13.09 -25.16 -0.76
CA SER A 251 -12.10 -25.67 -1.71
C SER A 251 -10.65 -25.45 -1.26
N ILE A 252 -10.43 -24.72 -0.16
CA ILE A 252 -9.11 -24.44 0.40
C ILE A 252 -9.11 -24.58 1.92
N SER A 253 -8.17 -25.36 2.47
CA SER A 253 -8.08 -25.66 3.91
C SER A 253 -7.50 -24.50 4.72
N LEU A 254 -8.20 -23.36 4.77
CA LEU A 254 -7.88 -22.21 5.62
C LEU A 254 -8.79 -22.16 6.84
N SER A 255 -8.23 -21.79 7.99
CA SER A 255 -8.98 -21.53 9.22
C SER A 255 -9.75 -20.20 9.16
N ALA A 256 -10.70 -20.01 10.07
CA ALA A 256 -11.40 -18.73 10.20
C ALA A 256 -10.43 -17.58 10.54
N GLU A 257 -9.39 -17.85 11.36
CA GLU A 257 -8.34 -16.87 11.64
C GLU A 257 -7.55 -16.51 10.39
N ASP A 258 -7.18 -17.50 9.56
CA ASP A 258 -6.45 -17.24 8.30
C ASP A 258 -7.26 -16.32 7.37
N ILE A 259 -8.56 -16.59 7.22
CA ILE A 259 -9.46 -15.77 6.39
C ILE A 259 -9.62 -14.35 6.95
N SER A 260 -9.78 -14.23 8.27
CA SER A 260 -9.85 -12.93 8.94
C SER A 260 -8.57 -12.13 8.71
N LEU A 261 -7.40 -12.76 8.85
CA LEU A 261 -6.11 -12.12 8.62
C LEU A 261 -5.94 -11.65 7.16
N LEU A 262 -6.30 -12.49 6.19
CA LEU A 262 -6.23 -12.13 4.76
C LEU A 262 -7.16 -10.96 4.41
N LYS A 263 -8.38 -10.93 4.96
CA LYS A 263 -9.30 -9.79 4.78
C LYS A 263 -8.76 -8.51 5.43
N GLN A 264 -8.27 -8.60 6.65
CA GLN A 264 -7.72 -7.45 7.38
C GLN A 264 -6.55 -6.81 6.65
N ASN A 265 -5.75 -7.59 5.93
CA ASN A 265 -4.61 -7.13 5.13
C ASN A 265 -4.96 -6.87 3.65
N GLY A 266 -6.26 -6.83 3.29
CA GLY A 266 -6.69 -6.51 1.93
C GLY A 266 -6.29 -7.54 0.87
N VAL A 267 -5.82 -8.72 1.28
CA VAL A 267 -5.38 -9.77 0.36
C VAL A 267 -6.57 -10.36 -0.37
N ILE A 268 -7.69 -10.54 0.35
CA ILE A 268 -8.92 -11.11 -0.19
C ILE A 268 -10.15 -10.27 0.13
N ILE A 269 -11.15 -10.37 -0.73
CA ILE A 269 -12.51 -9.84 -0.50
C ILE A 269 -13.55 -10.92 -0.79
N ALA A 270 -14.65 -10.89 -0.06
CA ALA A 270 -15.79 -11.78 -0.29
C ALA A 270 -16.85 -11.08 -1.15
N ASP A 271 -17.44 -11.81 -2.09
CA ASP A 271 -18.55 -11.36 -2.93
C ASP A 271 -19.48 -12.57 -3.16
N GLY A 272 -20.56 -12.61 -2.38
CA GLY A 272 -21.36 -13.82 -2.20
C GLY A 272 -20.56 -14.93 -1.51
N ASP A 273 -20.62 -16.13 -2.07
CA ASP A 273 -19.86 -17.31 -1.59
C ASP A 273 -18.42 -17.36 -2.16
N ASP A 274 -18.09 -16.44 -3.07
CA ASP A 274 -16.81 -16.38 -3.76
C ASP A 274 -15.83 -15.43 -3.06
N TYR A 275 -14.57 -15.85 -2.98
CA TYR A 275 -13.45 -15.08 -2.47
C TYR A 275 -12.49 -14.73 -3.59
N TYR A 276 -12.17 -13.45 -3.71
CA TYR A 276 -11.25 -12.93 -4.72
C TYR A 276 -9.94 -12.54 -4.06
N ILE A 277 -8.83 -12.72 -4.78
CA ILE A 277 -7.49 -12.27 -4.37
C ILE A 277 -7.12 -11.03 -5.17
N SER A 278 -6.58 -10.01 -4.48
CA SER A 278 -6.13 -8.79 -5.15
C SER A 278 -4.95 -9.08 -6.08
N GLU A 279 -4.84 -8.31 -7.16
CA GLU A 279 -3.91 -8.62 -8.24
C GLU A 279 -2.45 -8.61 -7.78
N ILE A 280 -2.11 -7.71 -6.85
CA ILE A 280 -0.76 -7.58 -6.27
C ILE A 280 -0.31 -8.83 -5.50
N PHE A 281 -1.22 -9.67 -5.00
CA PHE A 281 -0.87 -10.94 -4.34
C PHE A 281 -1.12 -12.18 -5.21
N ARG A 282 -2.13 -12.12 -6.09
CA ARG A 282 -2.67 -13.28 -6.81
C ARG A 282 -1.59 -14.08 -7.55
N LEU A 283 -0.75 -13.40 -8.33
CA LEU A 283 0.26 -14.05 -9.16
C LEU A 283 1.42 -14.63 -8.33
N GLY A 284 1.85 -13.94 -7.29
CA GLY A 284 2.91 -14.38 -6.36
C GLY A 284 2.51 -15.53 -5.44
N LEU A 285 1.20 -15.68 -5.18
CA LEU A 285 0.62 -16.85 -4.51
C LEU A 285 0.35 -18.01 -5.49
N GLY A 286 0.49 -17.78 -6.80
CA GLY A 286 0.31 -18.78 -7.84
C GLY A 286 -1.15 -19.03 -8.24
N PHE A 287 -2.04 -18.09 -7.96
CA PHE A 287 -3.45 -18.18 -8.33
C PHE A 287 -3.69 -17.72 -9.76
N SER A 288 -4.35 -18.56 -10.55
CA SER A 288 -4.79 -18.25 -11.90
C SER A 288 -6.18 -17.61 -11.92
N GLN A 289 -6.46 -16.77 -12.91
CA GLN A 289 -7.80 -16.19 -13.09
C GLN A 289 -8.72 -17.20 -13.76
N ASN A 290 -9.93 -17.40 -13.22
CA ASN A 290 -10.95 -18.19 -13.91
C ASN A 290 -11.50 -17.44 -15.14
N VAL A 291 -11.69 -18.18 -16.24
CA VAL A 291 -12.25 -17.65 -17.49
C VAL A 291 -13.65 -17.10 -17.25
N GLY A 292 -13.93 -15.86 -17.68
CA GLY A 292 -15.26 -15.24 -17.66
C GLY A 292 -15.61 -14.38 -16.44
N ARG A 293 -14.71 -14.20 -15.46
CA ARG A 293 -14.96 -13.44 -14.22
C ARG A 293 -14.39 -11.99 -14.26
N PRO A 294 -14.82 -11.09 -13.35
CA PRO A 294 -14.56 -9.66 -13.45
C PRO A 294 -13.06 -9.33 -13.54
N LYS A 295 -12.70 -8.44 -14.46
CA LYS A 295 -11.33 -7.94 -14.63
C LYS A 295 -10.91 -7.12 -13.41
N ILE A 296 -9.61 -6.97 -13.18
CA ILE A 296 -8.98 -6.18 -12.09
C ILE A 296 -9.79 -4.93 -11.73
N MET A 297 -10.12 -4.10 -12.74
CA MET A 297 -10.89 -2.86 -12.58
C MET A 297 -12.27 -3.04 -11.91
N ALA A 298 -12.99 -4.10 -12.25
CA ALA A 298 -14.31 -4.37 -11.72
C ALA A 298 -14.25 -4.85 -10.26
N LEU A 299 -13.22 -5.62 -9.89
CA LEU A 299 -13.02 -6.06 -8.50
C LEU A 299 -12.57 -4.91 -7.62
N ALA A 300 -11.70 -4.05 -8.14
CA ALA A 300 -11.25 -2.86 -7.43
C ALA A 300 -12.42 -1.89 -7.12
N ARG A 301 -13.33 -1.65 -8.09
CA ARG A 301 -14.57 -0.90 -7.82
C ARG A 301 -15.46 -1.54 -6.78
N ARG A 302 -15.59 -2.87 -6.78
CA ARG A 302 -16.37 -3.60 -5.75
C ARG A 302 -15.77 -3.47 -4.35
N ALA A 303 -14.45 -3.34 -4.26
CA ALA A 303 -13.74 -3.09 -3.01
C ALA A 303 -13.84 -1.63 -2.53
N GLY A 304 -14.56 -0.75 -3.25
CA GLY A 304 -14.68 0.66 -2.89
C GLY A 304 -13.42 1.47 -3.14
N GLN A 305 -12.49 0.97 -3.98
CA GLN A 305 -11.39 1.77 -4.50
C GLN A 305 -11.98 2.80 -5.47
N GLY A 306 -11.57 4.06 -5.37
CA GLY A 306 -12.15 5.18 -6.10
C GLY A 306 -11.68 5.20 -7.56
N ILE A 307 -12.27 4.37 -8.43
CA ILE A 307 -11.88 4.23 -9.85
C ILE A 307 -12.96 4.64 -10.86
#